data_AF-Q66NZ1-F1
#
_entry.id   AF-Q66NZ1-F1
#
_cell.length_a   1.000
_cell.length_b   1.000
_cell.length_c   1.000
_cell.angle_alpha   90.00
_cell.angle_beta   90.00
_cell.angle_gamma   90.00
#
_symmetry.space_group_name_H-M   'P 1'
#
loop_
_entity.id
_entity.type
_entity.pdbx_description
1 polymer ?
#
loop_
_entity_poly.entity_id
_entity_poly.type
_entity_poly.pdbx_seq_one_letter_code
_entity_poly.pdbx_strand_id
1 'polypeptide(L)'
;GASYINKPKMRHYVHCYALHCLDIDQSNALRKLYKERGENVGAWRGACYYPLVAMARDNGWDIEGLFNRNEKLRIWYVPTKLRQL
;
A
#
# COMPACT_ATOMS: atom_id res chain seq x y z
N GLY A 1 -20.86 13.16 -10.32
CA GLY A 1 -21.45 12.05 -9.55
C GLY A 1 -20.58 11.55 -8.40
N ALA A 2 -19.24 11.46 -8.51
CA ALA A 2 -18.38 10.84 -7.50
C ALA A 2 -17.62 11.86 -6.61
N SER A 3 -18.35 12.79 -5.97
CA SER A 3 -17.75 13.88 -5.17
C SER A 3 -16.93 13.44 -3.96
N TYR A 4 -17.17 12.23 -3.44
CA TYR A 4 -16.42 11.65 -2.32
C TYR A 4 -15.00 11.22 -2.71
N ILE A 5 -14.67 11.12 -4.01
CA ILE A 5 -13.33 10.81 -4.50
C ILE A 5 -12.54 12.11 -4.63
N ASN A 6 -11.41 12.20 -3.94
CA ASN A 6 -10.50 13.34 -4.06
C ASN A 6 -9.04 12.90 -4.11
N LYS A 7 -8.24 13.61 -4.92
CA LYS A 7 -6.83 13.31 -5.17
C LYS A 7 -5.99 13.21 -3.89
N PRO A 8 -6.09 14.14 -2.91
CA PRO A 8 -5.33 14.04 -1.67
C PRO A 8 -5.59 12.74 -0.91
N LYS A 9 -6.88 12.40 -0.67
CA LYS A 9 -7.26 11.17 0.02
C LYS A 9 -6.77 9.93 -0.72
N MET A 10 -6.97 9.86 -2.03
CA MET A 10 -6.54 8.69 -2.81
C MET A 10 -5.03 8.49 -2.72
N ARG A 11 -4.23 9.55 -2.95
CA ARG A 11 -2.76 9.50 -2.85
C ARG A 11 -2.26 9.04 -1.48
N HIS A 12 -2.99 9.39 -0.42
CA HIS A 12 -2.63 9.09 0.95
C HIS A 12 -2.67 7.61 1.30
N TYR A 13 -3.45 6.81 0.58
CA TYR A 13 -3.67 5.38 0.84
C TYR A 13 -3.21 4.47 -0.31
N VAL A 14 -2.51 4.99 -1.32
CA VAL A 14 -2.05 4.19 -2.47
C VAL A 14 -1.19 3.01 -2.03
N HIS A 15 -0.29 3.17 -1.06
CA HIS A 15 0.54 2.05 -0.59
C HIS A 15 -0.31 1.00 0.15
N CYS A 16 -1.33 1.39 0.91
CA CYS A 16 -2.27 0.42 1.50
C CYS A 16 -3.01 -0.38 0.43
N TYR A 17 -3.42 0.29 -0.65
CA TYR A 17 -4.05 -0.36 -1.80
C TYR A 17 -3.05 -1.25 -2.58
N ALA A 18 -1.79 -0.83 -2.69
CA ALA A 18 -0.72 -1.61 -3.29
C ALA A 18 -0.49 -2.91 -2.55
N LEU A 19 -0.40 -2.85 -1.22
CA LEU A 19 -0.29 -4.06 -0.39
C LEU A 19 -1.47 -5.01 -0.65
N HIS A 20 -2.69 -4.48 -0.69
CA HIS A 20 -3.87 -5.30 -0.99
C HIS A 20 -3.83 -5.96 -2.39
N CYS A 21 -3.32 -5.25 -3.40
CA CYS A 21 -3.27 -5.78 -4.77
C CYS A 21 -2.14 -6.78 -4.99
N LEU A 22 -1.03 -6.65 -4.26
CA LEU A 22 0.15 -7.51 -4.37
C LEU A 22 0.05 -8.74 -3.46
N ASP A 23 -0.54 -8.58 -2.27
CA ASP A 23 -0.70 -9.64 -1.29
C ASP A 23 -1.94 -9.40 -0.41
N ILE A 24 -3.05 -9.99 -0.85
CA ILE A 24 -4.34 -9.85 -0.18
C ILE A 24 -4.35 -10.52 1.20
N ASP A 25 -3.62 -11.61 1.38
CA ASP A 25 -3.59 -12.37 2.61
C ASP A 25 -2.82 -11.61 3.69
N GLN A 26 -1.64 -11.09 3.36
CA GLN A 26 -0.87 -10.21 4.23
C GLN A 26 -1.64 -8.91 4.55
N SER A 27 -2.33 -8.34 3.56
CA SER A 27 -3.19 -7.16 3.75
C SER A 27 -4.33 -7.45 4.75
N ASN A 28 -5.01 -8.58 4.61
CA ASN A 28 -6.10 -8.99 5.49
C ASN A 28 -5.62 -9.30 6.90
N ALA A 29 -4.49 -10.02 7.04
CA ALA A 29 -3.87 -10.30 8.32
C ALA A 29 -3.49 -9.01 9.06
N LEU A 30 -2.87 -8.05 8.36
CA LEU A 30 -2.48 -6.76 8.94
C LEU A 30 -3.70 -5.93 9.36
N ARG A 31 -4.77 -5.91 8.55
CA ARG A 31 -6.03 -5.26 8.90
C ARG A 31 -6.68 -5.88 10.14
N LYS A 32 -6.69 -7.20 10.25
CA LYS A 32 -7.22 -7.94 11.41
C LYS A 32 -6.41 -7.60 12.66
N LEU A 33 -5.09 -7.69 12.60
CA LEU A 33 -4.19 -7.41 13.70
C LEU A 33 -4.39 -6.00 14.27
N TYR A 34 -4.43 -4.97 13.41
CA TYR A 34 -4.58 -3.58 13.86
C TYR A 34 -5.99 -3.31 14.39
N LYS A 35 -7.02 -3.97 13.85
CA LYS A 35 -8.38 -3.93 14.40
C LYS A 35 -8.44 -4.53 15.80
N GLU A 36 -7.84 -5.70 16.01
CA GLU A 36 -7.83 -6.40 17.31
C GLU A 36 -7.05 -5.64 18.38
N ARG A 37 -6.02 -4.89 17.99
CA ARG A 37 -5.26 -4.01 18.89
C ARG A 37 -5.95 -2.67 19.19
N GLY A 38 -7.08 -2.36 18.54
CA GLY A 38 -7.74 -1.06 18.69
C GLY A 38 -6.93 0.11 18.12
N GLU A 39 -6.05 -0.15 17.17
CA GLU A 39 -5.15 0.85 16.59
C GLU A 39 -5.89 1.81 15.66
N ASN A 40 -5.42 3.06 15.59
CA ASN A 40 -5.98 4.04 14.68
C ASN A 40 -5.55 3.77 13.22
N VAL A 41 -6.28 4.37 12.27
CA VAL A 41 -6.01 4.23 10.82
C VAL A 41 -4.61 4.71 10.45
N GLY A 42 -4.06 5.71 11.15
CA GLY A 42 -2.71 6.22 10.91
C GLY A 42 -1.63 5.17 11.21
N ALA A 43 -1.77 4.44 12.32
CA ALA A 43 -0.86 3.37 12.71
C ALA A 43 -0.92 2.20 11.70
N TRP A 44 -2.12 1.74 11.33
CA TRP A 44 -2.28 0.71 10.29
C TRP A 44 -1.71 1.17 8.93
N ARG A 45 -2.00 2.40 8.53
CA ARG A 45 -1.50 2.99 7.29
C ARG A 45 0.03 3.01 7.28
N GLY A 46 0.67 3.39 8.39
CA GLY A 46 2.12 3.35 8.53
C GLY A 46 2.67 1.92 8.40
N ALA A 47 2.00 0.95 9.00
CA ALA A 47 2.40 -0.45 8.97
C ALA A 47 2.38 -1.07 7.57
N CYS A 48 1.52 -0.59 6.67
CA CYS A 48 1.46 -1.08 5.28
C CYS A 48 2.75 -0.86 4.48
N TYR A 49 3.66 0.03 4.91
CA TYR A 49 4.95 0.22 4.22
C TYR A 49 5.88 -0.98 4.38
N TYR A 50 5.94 -1.62 5.55
CA TYR A 50 6.94 -2.65 5.84
C TYR A 50 6.84 -3.87 4.91
N PRO A 51 5.66 -4.47 4.66
CA PRO A 51 5.56 -5.60 3.74
C PRO A 51 5.92 -5.21 2.30
N LEU A 52 5.61 -3.99 1.87
CA LEU A 52 5.96 -3.51 0.53
C LEU A 52 7.46 -3.32 0.36
N VAL A 53 8.16 -2.82 1.37
CA VAL A 53 9.64 -2.72 1.37
C VAL A 53 10.27 -4.12 1.32
N ALA A 54 9.71 -5.09 2.05
CA ALA A 54 10.15 -6.48 1.97
C ALA A 54 9.96 -7.07 0.56
N MET A 55 8.79 -6.89 -0.06
CA MET A 55 8.55 -7.31 -1.44
C MET A 55 9.48 -6.62 -2.44
N ALA A 56 9.74 -5.32 -2.26
CA ALA A 56 10.68 -4.59 -3.10
C ALA A 56 12.07 -5.19 -3.00
N ARG A 57 12.59 -5.42 -1.78
CA ARG A 57 13.87 -6.07 -1.54
C ARG A 57 13.95 -7.44 -2.23
N ASP A 58 12.92 -8.26 -2.07
CA ASP A 58 12.86 -9.60 -2.66
C ASP A 58 12.74 -9.54 -4.20
N ASN A 59 12.30 -8.40 -4.76
CA ASN A 59 12.31 -8.08 -6.18
C ASN A 59 13.51 -7.18 -6.60
N GLY A 60 14.65 -7.26 -5.91
CA GLY A 60 15.85 -6.52 -6.29
C GLY A 60 15.72 -5.00 -6.16
N TRP A 61 14.93 -4.54 -5.20
CA TRP A 61 14.58 -3.14 -4.92
C TRP A 61 13.77 -2.43 -6.02
N ASP A 62 13.22 -3.18 -6.98
CA ASP A 62 12.41 -2.64 -8.07
C ASP A 62 10.92 -2.50 -7.68
N ILE A 63 10.60 -1.44 -6.93
CA ILE A 63 9.21 -1.12 -6.53
C ILE A 63 8.36 -0.60 -7.70
N GLU A 64 8.98 0.10 -8.64
CA GLU A 64 8.30 0.60 -9.85
C GLU A 64 7.82 -0.57 -10.71
N GLY A 65 8.66 -1.58 -10.92
CA GLY A 65 8.27 -2.78 -11.63
C GLY A 65 7.19 -3.60 -10.91
N LEU A 66 7.20 -3.65 -9.58
CA LEU A 66 6.10 -4.28 -8.82
C LEU A 66 4.75 -3.60 -9.12
N PHE A 67 4.71 -2.27 -9.19
CA PHE A 67 3.50 -1.53 -9.57
C PHE A 67 3.13 -1.77 -11.03
N ASN A 68 4.11 -1.69 -11.94
CA ASN A 68 3.87 -1.79 -13.38
C ASN A 68 3.41 -3.18 -13.84
N ARG A 69 3.84 -4.25 -13.16
CA ARG A 69 3.43 -5.64 -13.48
C ARG A 69 2.03 -5.99 -12.98
N ASN A 70 1.46 -5.22 -12.06
CA ASN A 70 0.11 -5.45 -11.56
C ASN A 70 -0.92 -4.57 -12.31
N GLU A 71 -1.92 -5.20 -12.93
CA GLU A 71 -2.92 -4.51 -13.77
C GLU A 71 -3.68 -3.38 -13.06
N LYS A 72 -3.89 -3.53 -11.75
CA LYS A 72 -4.61 -2.55 -10.92
C LYS A 72 -3.69 -1.43 -10.45
N LEU A 73 -2.39 -1.68 -10.31
CA LEU A 73 -1.41 -0.72 -9.79
C LEU A 73 -0.70 0.09 -10.86
N ARG A 74 -0.58 -0.43 -12.09
CA ARG A 74 0.13 0.27 -13.19
C ARG A 74 -0.38 1.68 -13.51
N ILE A 75 -1.61 2.01 -13.10
CA ILE A 75 -2.22 3.34 -13.28
C ILE A 75 -1.94 4.30 -12.12
N TRP A 76 -1.32 3.82 -11.04
CA TRP A 76 -1.01 4.58 -9.84
C TRP A 76 0.48 4.90 -9.80
N TYR A 77 0.81 6.16 -9.54
CA TYR A 77 2.18 6.56 -9.24
C TYR A 77 2.63 5.93 -7.92
N VAL A 78 3.85 5.40 -7.88
CA VAL A 78 4.47 4.93 -6.63
C VAL A 78 4.58 6.11 -5.65
N PRO A 79 4.09 5.99 -4.40
CA PRO A 79 4.20 7.04 -3.41
C PRO A 79 5.65 7.40 -3.11
N THR A 80 5.97 8.70 -3.08
CA THR A 80 7.34 9.19 -2.81
C THR A 80 7.93 8.61 -1.53
N LYS A 81 7.13 8.49 -0.47
CA LYS A 81 7.60 7.91 0.80
C LYS A 81 7.97 6.43 0.66
N LEU A 82 7.25 5.65 -0.15
CA LEU A 82 7.57 4.24 -0.38
C LEU A 82 8.89 4.08 -1.14
N ARG A 83 9.20 4.99 -2.07
CA ARG A 83 10.49 4.99 -2.79
C ARG A 83 11.69 5.40 -1.95
N GLN A 84 11.46 6.11 -0.85
CA GLN A 84 12.51 6.62 0.04
C GLN A 84 12.83 5.66 1.19
N LEU A 85 12.01 4.63 1.40
CA LEU A 85 12.17 3.61 2.43
C LEU A 85 12.88 2.39 1.82
#